data_AF-A0A7K5BJJ6-F1
#
_entry.id   AF-A0A7K5BJJ6-F1
#
_cell.length_a   1.000
_cell.length_b   1.000
_cell.length_c   1.000
_cell.angle_alpha   90.00
_cell.angle_beta   90.00
_cell.angle_gamma   90.00
#
_symmetry.space_group_name_H-M   'P 1'
#
loop_
_entity.id
_entity.type
_entity.pdbx_description
1 polymer ?
#
loop_
_entity_poly.entity_id
_entity_poly.type
_entity_poly.pdbx_seq_one_letter_code
_entity_poly.pdbx_strand_id
1 'polypeptide(L)'
;ASTARHLYLRGGAGVGSMAKVYGGRQRRGVRPSHFSRGSGAVARRVLQALEALKVVEKDQDGGRKLTPQGQRDLDRIAGQV
;
A
#
# COMPACT_ATOMS: atom_id res chain seq x y z
N ALA A 1 4.82 -1.31 -7.78
CA ALA A 1 4.52 -2.76 -7.66
C ALA A 1 3.76 -3.09 -6.37
N SER A 2 4.41 -3.61 -5.31
CA SER A 2 3.77 -4.25 -4.13
C SER A 2 2.50 -3.56 -3.57
N THR A 3 2.55 -2.23 -3.38
CA THR A 3 1.45 -1.45 -2.79
C THR A 3 0.17 -1.48 -3.63
N ALA A 4 0.30 -1.47 -4.97
CA ALA A 4 -0.84 -1.54 -5.89
C ALA A 4 -1.43 -2.96 -5.93
N ARG A 5 -0.59 -4.00 -5.92
CA ARG A 5 -1.06 -5.40 -5.81
C ARG A 5 -1.77 -5.67 -4.47
N HIS A 6 -1.33 -5.03 -3.38
CA HIS A 6 -2.06 -5.11 -2.10
C HIS A 6 -3.41 -4.41 -2.17
N LEU A 7 -3.54 -3.27 -2.86
CA LEU A 7 -4.84 -2.60 -3.09
C LEU A 7 -5.77 -3.42 -3.99
N TYR A 8 -5.24 -4.10 -5.01
CA TYR A 8 -5.98 -5.02 -5.87
C TYR A 8 -6.55 -6.21 -5.07
N LEU A 9 -5.74 -6.82 -4.19
CA LEU A 9 -6.15 -7.97 -3.37
C LEU A 9 -6.96 -7.61 -2.11
N ARG A 10 -6.87 -6.36 -1.64
CA ARG A 10 -7.55 -5.84 -0.43
C ARG A 10 -7.90 -4.37 -0.63
N GLY A 11 -9.14 -4.11 -1.02
CA GLY A 11 -9.72 -2.76 -1.11
C GLY A 11 -9.74 -2.01 0.25
N GLY A 12 -10.03 -0.70 0.20
CA GLY A 12 -10.08 0.16 1.39
C GLY A 12 -8.74 0.36 2.13
N ALA A 13 -7.61 -0.09 1.59
CA ALA A 13 -6.36 -0.17 2.34
C ALA A 13 -5.70 1.21 2.57
N GLY A 14 -5.92 1.78 3.76
CA GLY A 14 -5.33 3.05 4.20
C GLY A 14 -3.84 2.98 4.59
N VAL A 15 -3.25 4.17 4.86
CA VAL A 15 -1.83 4.35 5.24
C VAL A 15 -1.41 3.47 6.42
N GLY A 16 -2.28 3.31 7.43
CA GLY A 16 -2.01 2.47 8.60
C GLY A 16 -1.91 0.97 8.29
N SER A 17 -2.61 0.50 7.25
CA SER A 17 -2.51 -0.88 6.76
C SER A 17 -1.14 -1.10 6.10
N MET A 18 -0.75 -0.22 5.17
CA MET A 18 0.57 -0.28 4.53
C MET A 18 1.72 -0.14 5.55
N ALA A 19 1.58 0.72 6.56
CA ALA A 19 2.55 0.83 7.65
C ALA A 19 2.62 -0.42 8.56
N LYS A 20 1.59 -1.28 8.57
CA LYS A 20 1.64 -2.60 9.23
C LYS A 20 2.24 -3.67 8.31
N VAL A 21 1.90 -3.66 7.02
CA VAL A 21 2.41 -4.60 6.00
C VAL A 21 3.92 -4.43 5.78
N TYR A 22 4.40 -3.20 5.70
CA TYR A 22 5.83 -2.86 5.64
C TYR A 22 6.42 -2.54 7.03
N GLY A 23 5.77 -3.02 8.10
CA GLY A 23 6.36 -3.06 9.45
C GLY A 23 7.20 -4.31 9.65
N GLY A 24 7.94 -4.38 10.75
CA GLY A 24 8.88 -5.49 11.00
C GLY A 24 9.34 -5.61 12.45
N ARG A 25 10.18 -6.63 12.70
CA ARG A 25 10.74 -6.91 14.03
C ARG A 25 11.90 -5.96 14.35
N GLN A 26 11.66 -4.95 15.17
CA GLN A 26 12.68 -3.97 15.57
C GLN A 26 13.60 -4.55 16.66
N ARG A 27 14.92 -4.55 16.39
CA ARG A 27 15.97 -4.88 17.38
C ARG A 27 16.09 -3.74 18.39
N ARG A 28 16.03 -4.02 19.70
CA ARG A 28 16.10 -3.01 20.77
C ARG A 28 17.37 -3.17 21.62
N GLY A 29 18.50 -3.40 20.95
CA GLY A 29 19.78 -3.71 21.58
C GLY A 29 19.69 -5.02 22.38
N VAL A 30 19.92 -4.92 23.69
CA VAL A 30 19.82 -6.01 24.69
C VAL A 30 18.36 -6.36 25.02
N ARG A 31 17.42 -5.40 24.90
CA ARG A 31 16.00 -5.65 25.22
C ARG A 31 15.35 -6.53 24.13
N PRO A 32 14.36 -7.38 24.46
CA PRO A 32 13.64 -8.21 23.50
C PRO A 32 13.14 -7.41 22.30
N SER A 33 13.11 -8.03 21.12
CA SER A 33 12.63 -7.42 19.88
C SER A 33 11.10 -7.42 19.81
N HIS A 34 10.48 -6.31 19.41
CA HIS A 34 9.03 -6.20 19.22
C HIS A 34 8.71 -5.78 17.79
N PHE A 35 7.46 -5.97 17.36
CA PHE A 35 6.98 -5.42 16.10
C PHE A 35 6.93 -3.88 16.14
N SER A 36 7.35 -3.25 15.06
CA SER A 36 7.28 -1.80 14.85
C SER A 36 6.73 -1.50 13.44
N ARG A 37 5.97 -0.41 13.32
CA ARG A 37 5.32 -0.03 12.04
C ARG A 37 6.33 0.64 11.10
N GLY A 38 6.19 0.40 9.81
CA GLY A 38 6.92 1.11 8.76
C GLY A 38 6.51 2.58 8.67
N SER A 39 7.30 3.39 7.94
CA SER A 39 7.09 4.84 7.88
C SER A 39 5.76 5.21 7.22
N GLY A 40 4.82 5.70 8.04
CA GLY A 40 3.53 6.23 7.56
C GLY A 40 3.68 7.43 6.62
N ALA A 41 4.77 8.19 6.70
CA ALA A 41 5.05 9.29 5.78
C ALA A 41 5.40 8.79 4.37
N VAL A 42 6.21 7.73 4.26
CA VAL A 42 6.52 7.07 2.99
C VAL A 42 5.26 6.43 2.40
N ALA A 43 4.52 5.65 3.21
CA ALA A 43 3.28 5.02 2.78
C ALA A 43 2.22 6.04 2.31
N ARG A 44 2.11 7.21 2.97
CA ARG A 44 1.24 8.32 2.52
C ARG A 44 1.68 8.88 1.16
N ARG A 45 2.98 9.20 1.00
CA ARG A 45 3.53 9.77 -0.24
C ARG A 45 3.38 8.83 -1.45
N VAL A 46 3.65 7.53 -1.27
CA VAL A 46 3.46 6.52 -2.32
C VAL A 46 2.00 6.44 -2.76
N LEU A 47 1.06 6.44 -1.81
CA LEU A 47 -0.38 6.42 -2.12
C LEU A 47 -0.86 7.72 -2.79
N GLN A 48 -0.29 8.88 -2.44
CA GLN A 48 -0.56 10.16 -3.11
C GLN A 48 0.00 10.19 -4.55
N ALA A 49 1.17 9.60 -4.79
CA ALA A 49 1.75 9.51 -6.14
C ALA A 49 0.92 8.60 -7.07
N LEU A 50 0.43 7.46 -6.56
CA LEU A 50 -0.47 6.58 -7.32
C LEU A 50 -1.86 7.21 -7.57
N GLU A 51 -2.30 8.10 -6.69
CA GLU A 51 -3.52 8.91 -6.85
C GLU A 51 -3.34 10.01 -7.91
N ALA A 52 -2.20 10.69 -7.93
CA ALA A 52 -1.84 11.64 -9.00
C ALA A 52 -1.74 10.97 -10.38
N LEU A 53 -1.27 9.72 -10.42
CA LEU A 53 -1.23 8.87 -11.63
C LEU A 53 -2.60 8.25 -11.99
N LYS A 54 -3.68 8.52 -11.25
CA LYS A 54 -5.05 8.00 -11.46
C LYS A 54 -5.19 6.46 -11.42
N VAL A 55 -4.17 5.74 -10.93
CA VAL A 55 -4.19 4.27 -10.72
C VAL A 55 -5.01 3.91 -9.47
N VAL A 56 -5.10 4.85 -8.51
CA VAL A 56 -5.71 4.66 -7.20
C VAL A 56 -6.63 5.85 -6.91
N GLU A 57 -7.79 5.61 -6.33
CA GLU A 57 -8.73 6.65 -5.88
C GLU A 57 -8.99 6.55 -4.36
N LYS A 58 -9.58 7.60 -3.79
CA LYS A 58 -10.12 7.55 -2.42
C LYS A 58 -11.41 6.72 -2.42
N ASP A 59 -11.60 5.91 -1.39
CA ASP A 59 -12.86 5.19 -1.21
C ASP A 59 -13.84 5.98 -0.34
N GLN A 60 -15.14 5.72 -0.49
CA GLN A 60 -16.19 6.42 0.27
C GLN A 60 -16.17 6.00 1.76
N ASP A 61 -16.00 4.70 2.02
CA ASP A 61 -15.78 4.12 3.36
C ASP A 61 -14.38 4.42 3.94
N GLY A 62 -13.58 5.23 3.23
CA GLY A 62 -12.26 5.66 3.62
C GLY A 62 -11.12 4.76 3.14
N GLY A 63 -9.89 5.22 3.36
CA GLY A 63 -8.70 4.59 2.77
C GLY A 63 -8.59 4.91 1.27
N ARG A 64 -8.26 3.90 0.46
CA ARG A 64 -8.10 4.00 -1.00
C ARG A 64 -8.42 2.66 -1.67
N LYS A 65 -8.87 2.71 -2.93
CA LYS A 65 -9.11 1.55 -3.80
C LYS A 65 -8.44 1.74 -5.17
N LEU A 66 -8.32 0.66 -5.93
CA LEU A 66 -7.78 0.71 -7.30
C LEU A 66 -8.86 1.22 -8.26
N THR A 67 -8.51 2.08 -9.22
CA THR A 67 -9.46 2.51 -10.25
C THR A 67 -9.66 1.40 -11.29
N PRO A 68 -10.76 1.40 -12.06
CA PRO A 68 -10.95 0.44 -13.16
C PRO A 68 -9.84 0.49 -14.23
N GLN A 69 -9.23 1.67 -14.42
CA GLN A 69 -8.04 1.83 -15.26
C GLN A 69 -6.81 1.18 -14.61
N GLY A 70 -6.59 1.44 -13.32
CA GLY A 70 -5.50 0.84 -12.54
C GLY A 70 -5.55 -0.69 -12.48
N GLN A 71 -6.75 -1.30 -12.47
CA GLN A 71 -6.92 -2.75 -12.62
C GLN A 71 -6.42 -3.20 -13.99
N ARG A 72 -7.02 -2.70 -15.08
CA ARG A 72 -6.66 -3.05 -16.47
C ARG A 72 -5.17 -2.92 -16.78
N ASP A 73 -4.51 -1.89 -16.25
CA ASP A 73 -3.08 -1.67 -16.47
C ASP A 73 -2.20 -2.62 -15.65
N LEU A 74 -2.59 -2.99 -14.43
CA LEU A 74 -1.91 -4.08 -13.69
C LEU A 74 -2.12 -5.44 -14.36
N ASP A 75 -3.34 -5.73 -14.82
CA ASP A 75 -3.68 -7.01 -15.45
C ASP A 75 -2.96 -7.19 -16.80
N ARG A 76 -2.84 -6.11 -17.59
CA ARG A 76 -2.03 -6.11 -18.82
C ARG A 76 -0.55 -6.40 -18.53
N ILE A 77 0.02 -5.78 -17.50
CA ILE A 77 1.42 -6.04 -17.10
C ILE A 77 1.58 -7.47 -16.58
N ALA A 78 0.61 -7.99 -15.83
CA ALA A 78 0.62 -9.36 -15.33
C ALA A 78 0.48 -10.42 -16.44
N GLY A 79 -0.10 -10.08 -17.59
CA GLY A 79 -0.12 -10.93 -18.79
C GLY A 79 1.12 -10.81 -19.69
N GLN A 80 2.13 -10.02 -19.29
CA GLN A 80 3.39 -9.80 -20.04
C GLN A 80 4.64 -10.29 -19.27
N VAL A 81 4.45 -10.98 -18.12
CA VAL A 81 5.51 -11.42 -17.19
C VAL A 81 5.30 -12.88 -16.82
#